data_AF-A0A1H5NQ10-F1
#
_entry.id   AF-A0A1H5NQ10-F1
#
_cell.length_a   1.000
_cell.length_b   1.000
_cell.length_c   1.000
_cell.angle_alpha   90.00
_cell.angle_beta   90.00
_cell.angle_gamma   90.00
#
_symmetry.space_group_name_H-M   'P 1'
#
loop_
_entity.id
_entity.type
_entity.pdbx_description
1 polymer ?
#
loop_
_entity_poly.entity_id
_entity_poly.type
_entity_poly.pdbx_seq_one_letter_code
_entity_poly.pdbx_strand_id
1 'polypeptide(L)'
;MREDLLTAPSATPYGPIGDQVHDLYRSGVRCADLDEPISLRSPGPRDLRALDFVRIASAHGLLVRWHLRAGRRALPSLTAHDLSHLQPPVSLDGPRSAERLAQWNTRFYIGRCVWRRGPGFVQIRDRRDGVLQRFDLVRPEYAQAVPLLEKQETDAVDPEVLAALRAERLLLTFGGLDWWAPYLMDRWPVPSMVL
;
A
#
# COMPACT_ATOMS: atom_id res chain seq x y z
N MET A 1 31.39 24.66 13.56
CA MET A 1 30.23 24.58 12.65
C MET A 1 29.89 23.11 12.57
N ARG A 2 28.73 22.69 13.09
CA ARG A 2 28.42 21.26 13.34
C ARG A 2 28.17 20.51 12.03
N GLU A 3 28.95 19.45 11.79
CA GLU A 3 28.78 18.49 10.68
C GLU A 3 27.72 17.40 10.96
N ASP A 4 27.05 17.46 12.12
CA ASP A 4 26.12 16.40 12.58
C ASP A 4 24.70 16.45 12.00
N LEU A 5 24.45 17.22 10.93
CA LEU A 5 23.09 17.42 10.37
C LEU A 5 22.77 16.63 9.09
N LEU A 6 23.65 15.76 8.60
CA LEU A 6 23.43 15.04 7.34
C LEU A 6 23.47 13.51 7.43
N THR A 7 23.53 12.94 8.63
CA THR A 7 23.25 11.51 8.77
C THR A 7 21.74 11.31 8.77
N ALA A 8 21.16 11.16 7.57
CA ALA A 8 19.81 10.63 7.45
C ALA A 8 19.76 9.29 8.21
N PRO A 9 18.82 9.07 9.14
CA PRO A 9 18.67 7.76 9.75
C PRO A 9 18.43 6.73 8.64
N SER A 10 19.39 5.82 8.50
CA SER A 10 19.47 4.72 7.53
C SER A 10 18.51 3.58 7.89
N ALA A 11 17.25 3.90 8.15
CA ALA A 11 16.19 2.91 8.22
C ALA A 11 15.09 3.44 7.32
N THR A 12 14.87 2.81 6.17
CA THR A 12 13.74 3.24 5.35
C THR A 12 12.45 3.02 6.16
N PRO A 13 11.46 3.92 6.05
CA PRO A 13 10.23 3.85 6.86
C PRO A 13 9.36 2.62 6.58
N TYR A 14 9.75 1.78 5.62
CA TYR A 14 8.98 0.65 5.09
C TYR A 14 9.30 -0.69 5.76
N GLY A 15 10.28 -0.74 6.67
CA GLY A 15 10.79 -1.99 7.20
C GLY A 15 11.47 -2.88 6.14
N PRO A 16 11.72 -4.16 6.44
CA PRO A 16 12.57 -5.02 5.61
C PRO A 16 12.11 -5.17 4.15
N ILE A 17 10.80 -5.14 3.90
CA ILE A 17 10.26 -5.28 2.53
C ILE A 17 10.55 -4.04 1.70
N GLY A 18 10.44 -2.84 2.26
CA GLY A 18 10.78 -1.66 1.47
C GLY A 18 12.26 -1.41 1.35
N ASP A 19 13.09 -1.84 2.30
CA ASP A 19 14.56 -1.91 2.09
C ASP A 19 14.85 -2.79 0.86
N GLN A 20 14.23 -3.97 0.77
CA GLN A 20 14.37 -4.86 -0.39
C GLN A 20 13.92 -4.20 -1.71
N VAL A 21 12.74 -3.56 -1.74
CA VAL A 21 12.26 -2.85 -2.95
C VAL A 21 13.19 -1.71 -3.33
N HIS A 22 13.69 -0.96 -2.34
CA HIS A 22 14.62 0.13 -2.54
C HIS A 22 15.92 -0.36 -3.18
N ASP A 23 16.49 -1.44 -2.68
CA ASP A 23 17.73 -2.04 -3.18
C ASP A 23 17.58 -2.58 -4.62
N LEU A 24 16.46 -3.26 -4.91
CA LEU A 24 16.12 -3.69 -6.26
C LEU A 24 16.03 -2.48 -7.21
N TYR A 25 15.30 -1.44 -6.81
CA TYR A 25 15.14 -0.26 -7.64
C TYR A 25 16.50 0.45 -7.91
N ARG A 26 17.34 0.58 -6.88
CA ARG A 26 18.67 1.21 -6.98
C ARG A 26 19.66 0.41 -7.83
N SER A 27 19.55 -0.91 -7.82
CA SER A 27 20.36 -1.78 -8.69
C SER A 27 19.91 -1.80 -10.15
N GLY A 28 18.84 -1.07 -10.49
CA GLY A 28 18.35 -0.93 -11.86
C GLY A 28 17.21 -1.87 -12.22
N VAL A 29 16.72 -2.68 -11.27
CA VAL A 29 15.55 -3.55 -11.49
C VAL A 29 14.31 -2.68 -11.72
N ARG A 30 13.55 -3.01 -12.76
CA ARG A 30 12.28 -2.33 -13.11
C ARG A 30 11.10 -3.28 -13.19
N CYS A 31 11.35 -4.58 -13.16
CA CYS A 31 10.34 -5.62 -13.17
C CYS A 31 10.76 -6.72 -12.19
N ALA A 32 9.84 -7.16 -11.33
CA ALA A 32 9.98 -8.35 -10.49
C ALA A 32 8.81 -9.30 -10.78
N ASP A 33 9.05 -10.60 -10.70
CA ASP A 33 8.02 -11.63 -10.78
C ASP A 33 7.86 -12.29 -9.41
N LEU A 34 6.60 -12.52 -9.00
CA LEU A 34 6.27 -13.24 -7.78
C LEU A 34 5.86 -14.66 -8.15
N ASP A 35 6.74 -15.61 -7.87
CA ASP A 35 6.60 -17.00 -8.32
C ASP A 35 5.34 -17.71 -7.79
N GLU A 36 4.88 -17.35 -6.58
CA GLU A 36 3.65 -17.93 -6.02
C GLU A 36 2.50 -16.90 -5.93
N PRO A 37 1.27 -17.28 -6.33
CA PRO A 37 0.11 -16.42 -6.20
C PRO A 37 -0.15 -15.95 -4.77
N ILE A 38 -0.62 -14.72 -4.62
CA ILE A 38 -1.07 -14.15 -3.35
C ILE A 38 -2.51 -14.61 -3.10
N SER A 39 -2.77 -15.20 -1.93
CA SER A 39 -4.10 -15.63 -1.49
C SER A 39 -4.70 -14.66 -0.49
N LEU A 40 -5.88 -14.09 -0.78
CA LEU A 40 -6.62 -13.25 0.17
C LEU A 40 -7.83 -13.96 0.81
N ARG A 41 -8.15 -15.17 0.35
CA ARG A 41 -9.21 -16.00 0.94
C ARG A 41 -8.83 -16.51 2.34
N SER A 42 -7.57 -16.87 2.49
CA SER A 42 -6.98 -17.42 3.71
C SER A 42 -5.51 -16.99 3.72
N PRO A 43 -5.23 -15.67 3.85
CA PRO A 43 -3.88 -15.17 3.78
C PRO A 43 -3.07 -15.69 4.96
N GLY A 44 -1.85 -16.13 4.68
CA GLY A 44 -0.82 -16.29 5.69
C GLY A 44 0.10 -15.06 5.77
N PRO A 45 1.05 -15.04 6.71
CA PRO A 45 2.06 -13.99 6.79
C PRO A 45 2.84 -13.77 5.48
N ARG A 46 3.03 -14.83 4.67
CA ARG A 46 3.67 -14.75 3.35
C ARG A 46 2.85 -13.91 2.36
N ASP A 47 1.53 -14.11 2.34
CA ASP A 47 0.63 -13.40 1.42
C ASP A 47 0.60 -11.90 1.72
N LEU A 48 0.56 -11.53 3.01
CA LEU A 48 0.61 -10.12 3.40
C LEU A 48 1.96 -9.48 3.07
N ARG A 49 3.08 -10.16 3.31
CA ARG A 49 4.41 -9.65 2.90
C ARG A 49 4.52 -9.49 1.40
N ALA A 50 4.00 -10.43 0.62
CA ALA A 50 3.97 -10.32 -0.84
C ALA A 50 3.06 -9.16 -1.31
N LEU A 51 1.93 -8.93 -0.62
CA LEU A 51 1.05 -7.81 -0.92
C LEU A 51 1.67 -6.46 -0.55
N ASP A 52 2.43 -6.39 0.56
CA ASP A 52 3.24 -5.24 0.91
C ASP A 52 4.34 -4.98 -0.12
N PHE A 53 4.99 -6.03 -0.63
CA PHE A 53 5.95 -5.89 -1.71
C PHE A 53 5.30 -5.25 -2.94
N VAL A 54 4.12 -5.73 -3.37
CA VAL A 54 3.37 -5.12 -4.48
C VAL A 54 3.02 -3.66 -4.19
N ARG A 55 2.57 -3.35 -2.96
CA ARG A 55 2.21 -1.99 -2.52
C ARG A 55 3.39 -1.04 -2.56
N ILE A 56 4.53 -1.44 -2.02
CA ILE A 56 5.74 -0.62 -1.98
C ILE A 56 6.35 -0.52 -3.39
N ALA A 57 6.46 -1.62 -4.15
CA ALA A 57 6.92 -1.58 -5.54
C ALA A 57 6.06 -0.68 -6.44
N SER A 58 4.73 -0.69 -6.25
CA SER A 58 3.80 0.21 -6.94
C SER A 58 4.13 1.68 -6.67
N ALA A 59 4.48 2.03 -5.42
CA ALA A 59 4.89 3.38 -5.03
C ALA A 59 6.20 3.81 -5.70
N HIS A 60 7.13 2.87 -5.88
CA HIS A 60 8.43 3.10 -6.52
C HIS A 60 8.39 3.03 -8.05
N GLY A 61 7.24 2.69 -8.65
CA GLY A 61 7.14 2.47 -10.09
C GLY A 61 7.93 1.23 -10.58
N LEU A 62 8.21 0.27 -9.69
CA LEU A 62 8.75 -1.03 -10.04
C LEU A 62 7.60 -1.93 -10.46
N LEU A 63 7.61 -2.44 -11.69
CA LEU A 63 6.58 -3.35 -12.19
C LEU A 63 6.65 -4.67 -11.44
N VAL A 64 5.52 -5.16 -10.95
CA VAL A 64 5.41 -6.49 -10.34
C VAL A 64 4.49 -7.35 -11.19
N ARG A 65 4.98 -8.49 -11.63
CA ARG A 65 4.17 -9.57 -12.19
C ARG A 65 3.73 -10.44 -11.03
N TRP A 66 2.43 -10.51 -10.78
CA TRP A 66 1.89 -11.25 -9.66
C TRP A 66 0.51 -11.80 -9.98
N HIS A 67 0.12 -12.85 -9.27
CA HIS A 67 -1.15 -13.54 -9.47
C HIS A 67 -1.98 -13.47 -8.20
N LEU A 68 -3.27 -13.14 -8.32
CA LEU A 68 -4.17 -12.98 -7.18
C LEU A 68 -5.21 -14.10 -7.12
N ARG A 69 -5.24 -14.80 -5.99
CA ARG A 69 -6.32 -15.68 -5.57
C ARG A 69 -7.24 -14.91 -4.61
N ALA A 70 -8.20 -14.18 -5.18
CA ALA A 70 -9.23 -13.47 -4.43
C ALA A 70 -10.28 -14.44 -3.86
N GLY A 71 -10.52 -15.56 -4.53
CA GLY A 71 -11.51 -16.55 -4.16
C GLY A 71 -12.92 -16.23 -4.64
N ARG A 72 -13.77 -17.26 -4.74
CA ARG A 72 -15.10 -17.18 -5.36
C ARG A 72 -16.10 -16.25 -4.66
N ARG A 73 -15.88 -15.96 -3.38
CA ARG A 73 -16.73 -15.10 -2.55
C ARG A 73 -16.17 -13.69 -2.38
N ALA A 74 -15.09 -13.35 -3.09
CA ALA A 74 -14.55 -12.00 -3.05
C ALA A 74 -15.60 -10.99 -3.48
N LEU A 75 -15.81 -9.96 -2.66
CA LEU A 75 -16.69 -8.87 -3.01
C LEU A 75 -16.18 -8.16 -4.27
N PRO A 76 -17.07 -7.70 -5.17
CA PRO A 76 -16.66 -6.92 -6.34
C PRO A 76 -15.84 -5.67 -5.98
N SER A 77 -16.12 -5.06 -4.83
CA SER A 77 -15.39 -3.89 -4.30
C SER A 77 -13.91 -4.14 -4.08
N LEU A 78 -13.49 -5.39 -3.83
CA LEU A 78 -12.08 -5.73 -3.60
C LEU A 78 -11.20 -5.27 -4.78
N THR A 79 -11.66 -5.56 -6.01
CA THR A 79 -10.92 -5.27 -7.25
C THR A 79 -11.32 -3.94 -7.88
N ALA A 80 -12.58 -3.53 -7.69
CA ALA A 80 -13.09 -2.27 -8.24
C ALA A 80 -12.63 -1.04 -7.44
N HIS A 81 -12.31 -1.23 -6.16
CA HIS A 81 -12.03 -0.15 -5.22
C HIS A 81 -10.80 -0.46 -4.37
N ASP A 82 -10.85 -1.48 -3.52
CA ASP A 82 -9.94 -1.61 -2.37
C ASP A 82 -8.47 -1.78 -2.72
N LEU A 83 -8.20 -2.59 -3.75
CA LEU A 83 -6.86 -2.86 -4.25
C LEU A 83 -6.56 -2.14 -5.57
N SER A 84 -7.53 -1.38 -6.11
CA SER A 84 -7.39 -0.73 -7.42
C SER A 84 -6.27 0.32 -7.49
N HIS A 85 -5.70 0.70 -6.34
CA HIS A 85 -4.53 1.58 -6.23
C HIS A 85 -3.19 0.85 -6.41
N LEU A 86 -3.18 -0.47 -6.36
CA LEU A 86 -2.02 -1.32 -6.65
C LEU A 86 -1.94 -1.62 -8.14
N GLN A 87 -0.73 -1.89 -8.63
CA GLN A 87 -0.54 -2.42 -9.98
C GLN A 87 -1.42 -3.67 -10.19
N PRO A 88 -2.18 -3.76 -11.29
CA PRO A 88 -3.08 -4.88 -11.52
C PRO A 88 -2.28 -6.19 -11.65
N PRO A 89 -2.78 -7.32 -11.08
CA PRO A 89 -2.13 -8.61 -11.21
C PRO A 89 -2.18 -9.12 -12.67
N VAL A 90 -1.26 -10.02 -13.02
CA VAL A 90 -1.27 -10.74 -14.30
C VAL A 90 -2.51 -11.62 -14.43
N SER A 91 -2.95 -12.23 -13.34
CA SER A 91 -4.19 -13.01 -13.32
C SER A 91 -4.96 -12.85 -12.01
N LEU A 92 -6.28 -12.99 -12.13
CA LEU A 92 -7.23 -13.01 -11.02
C LEU A 92 -8.08 -14.28 -11.12
N ASP A 93 -8.32 -14.96 -10.00
CA ASP A 93 -9.26 -16.08 -9.94
C ASP A 93 -10.71 -15.64 -9.64
N GLY A 94 -11.63 -16.60 -9.76
CA GLY A 94 -13.03 -16.41 -9.40
C GLY A 94 -13.93 -15.90 -10.54
N PRO A 95 -15.22 -15.67 -10.24
CA PRO A 95 -16.20 -15.25 -11.24
C PRO A 95 -15.83 -13.91 -11.88
N ARG A 96 -16.11 -13.76 -13.18
CA ARG A 96 -15.94 -12.49 -13.90
C ARG A 96 -14.52 -11.93 -13.83
N SER A 97 -13.51 -12.80 -13.68
CA SER A 97 -12.14 -12.39 -13.43
C SER A 97 -11.56 -11.50 -14.53
N ALA A 98 -11.85 -11.80 -15.81
CA ALA A 98 -11.42 -10.98 -16.93
C ALA A 98 -11.99 -9.55 -16.88
N GLU A 99 -13.29 -9.42 -16.58
CA GLU A 99 -13.97 -8.12 -16.50
C GLU A 99 -13.48 -7.32 -15.28
N ARG A 100 -13.30 -7.99 -14.14
CA ARG A 100 -12.72 -7.39 -12.93
C ARG A 100 -11.29 -6.94 -13.15
N LEU A 101 -10.49 -7.71 -13.88
CA LEU A 101 -9.11 -7.35 -14.22
C LEU A 101 -9.07 -6.17 -15.20
N ALA A 102 -9.94 -6.13 -16.20
CA ALA A 102 -10.08 -4.99 -17.10
C ALA A 102 -10.49 -3.71 -16.32
N GLN A 103 -11.41 -3.84 -15.37
CA GLN A 103 -11.80 -2.73 -14.49
C GLN A 103 -10.64 -2.26 -13.60
N TRP A 104 -9.84 -3.17 -13.04
CA TRP A 104 -8.66 -2.80 -12.25
C TRP A 104 -7.66 -2.04 -13.12
N ASN A 105 -7.36 -2.53 -14.32
CA ASN A 105 -6.46 -1.86 -15.27
C ASN A 105 -6.90 -0.43 -15.61
N THR A 106 -8.21 -0.21 -15.82
CA THR A 106 -8.72 1.15 -16.14
C THR A 106 -8.71 2.09 -14.94
N ARG A 107 -8.72 1.56 -13.72
CA ARG A 107 -8.72 2.35 -12.47
C ARG A 107 -7.31 2.59 -11.95
N PHE A 108 -6.36 1.71 -12.21
CA PHE A 108 -5.03 1.85 -11.67
C PHE A 108 -4.32 3.10 -12.18
N TYR A 109 -3.72 3.86 -11.25
CA TYR A 109 -2.67 4.83 -11.51
C TYR A 109 -1.86 5.05 -10.22
N ILE A 110 -0.60 5.46 -10.36
CA ILE A 110 0.29 5.76 -9.23
C ILE A 110 -0.21 7.03 -8.51
N GLY A 111 -0.22 7.02 -7.18
CA GLY A 111 -0.76 8.08 -6.35
C GLY A 111 -2.24 7.94 -5.98
N ARG A 112 -2.90 6.82 -6.31
CA ARG A 112 -4.35 6.64 -6.08
C ARG A 112 -4.74 6.50 -4.61
N CYS A 113 -3.95 5.84 -3.77
CA CYS A 113 -4.17 5.77 -2.32
C CYS A 113 -2.81 5.81 -1.61
N VAL A 114 -2.46 6.98 -1.08
CA VAL A 114 -1.11 7.26 -0.59
C VAL A 114 -1.10 8.03 0.70
N TRP A 115 -0.01 7.91 1.45
CA TRP A 115 0.24 8.76 2.59
C TRP A 115 1.62 9.39 2.53
N ARG A 116 1.79 10.45 3.30
CA ARG A 116 3.08 11.11 3.54
C ARG A 116 3.17 11.56 4.98
N ARG A 117 4.40 11.67 5.48
CA ARG A 117 4.69 12.23 6.79
C ARG A 117 5.14 13.68 6.66
N GLY A 118 4.56 14.56 7.47
CA GLY A 118 5.10 15.89 7.73
C GLY A 118 5.52 16.03 9.19
N PRO A 119 6.06 17.20 9.58
CA PRO A 119 6.38 17.48 10.98
C PRO A 119 5.11 17.45 11.84
N GLY A 120 4.96 16.43 12.67
CA GLY A 120 3.83 16.30 13.61
C GLY A 120 2.50 15.86 12.99
N PHE A 121 2.45 15.47 11.71
CA PHE A 121 1.22 14.96 11.09
C PHE A 121 1.51 13.86 10.06
N VAL A 122 0.50 13.04 9.81
CA VAL A 122 0.40 12.20 8.61
C VAL A 122 -0.75 12.69 7.75
N GLN A 123 -0.55 12.78 6.45
CA GLN A 123 -1.62 13.07 5.51
C GLN A 123 -1.83 11.90 4.56
N ILE A 124 -3.07 11.46 4.43
CA ILE A 124 -3.50 10.43 3.49
C ILE A 124 -4.32 11.10 2.39
N ARG A 125 -4.05 10.71 1.16
CA ARG A 125 -4.79 11.11 -0.04
C ARG A 125 -5.33 9.85 -0.69
N ASP A 126 -6.64 9.72 -0.71
CA ASP A 126 -7.32 8.57 -1.29
C ASP A 126 -8.22 9.03 -2.43
N ARG A 127 -8.12 8.36 -3.58
CA ARG A 127 -8.94 8.59 -4.78
C ARG A 127 -9.59 7.31 -5.26
N ARG A 128 -9.64 6.25 -4.44
CA ARG A 128 -10.24 4.97 -4.82
C ARG A 128 -11.72 5.10 -5.18
N ASP A 129 -12.44 6.04 -4.56
CA ASP A 129 -13.82 6.42 -4.87
C ASP A 129 -13.99 7.33 -6.10
N GLY A 130 -12.90 7.72 -6.77
CA GLY A 130 -12.93 8.63 -7.92
C GLY A 130 -12.93 10.12 -7.55
N VAL A 131 -13.13 10.46 -6.28
CA VAL A 131 -12.95 11.80 -5.71
C VAL A 131 -11.80 11.80 -4.71
N LEU A 132 -11.12 12.93 -4.54
CA LEU A 132 -10.05 13.05 -3.54
C LEU A 132 -10.65 13.17 -2.13
N GLN A 133 -10.43 12.14 -1.31
CA GLN A 133 -10.57 12.19 0.13
C GLN A 133 -9.21 12.47 0.76
N ARG A 134 -9.20 13.35 1.76
CA ARG A 134 -8.00 13.76 2.48
C ARG A 134 -8.20 13.53 3.97
N PHE A 135 -7.30 12.76 4.57
CA PHE A 135 -7.27 12.52 6.00
C PHE A 135 -6.02 13.17 6.58
N ASP A 136 -6.22 14.17 7.43
CA ASP A 136 -5.15 14.86 8.14
C ASP A 136 -5.06 14.27 9.56
N LEU A 137 -4.18 13.29 9.73
CA LEU A 137 -3.93 12.61 11.00
C LEU A 137 -2.99 13.46 11.86
N VAL A 138 -3.57 14.43 12.56
CA VAL A 138 -2.86 15.36 13.45
C VAL A 138 -2.82 14.90 14.90
N ARG A 139 -3.74 14.02 15.30
CA ARG A 139 -3.75 13.46 16.64
C ARG A 139 -2.62 12.43 16.80
N PRO A 140 -1.83 12.47 17.88
CA PRO A 140 -0.65 11.63 18.06
C PRO A 140 -0.91 10.14 17.87
N GLU A 141 -2.00 9.61 18.42
CA GLU A 141 -2.36 8.20 18.36
C GLU A 141 -2.59 7.71 16.92
N TYR A 142 -3.14 8.56 16.05
CA TYR A 142 -3.31 8.25 14.63
C TYR A 142 -2.00 8.39 13.86
N ALA A 143 -1.23 9.46 14.12
CA ALA A 143 0.04 9.69 13.45
C ALA A 143 1.10 8.62 13.79
N GLN A 144 1.06 8.10 15.02
CA GLN A 144 1.95 7.04 15.51
C GLN A 144 1.51 5.64 15.05
N ALA A 145 0.21 5.42 14.79
CA ALA A 145 -0.27 4.14 14.27
C ALA A 145 0.30 3.82 12.88
N VAL A 146 0.40 4.81 11.99
CA VAL A 146 0.83 4.59 10.60
C VAL A 146 2.19 3.89 10.45
N PRO A 147 3.28 4.31 11.10
CA PRO A 147 4.56 3.58 11.00
C PRO A 147 4.53 2.17 11.61
N LEU A 148 3.61 1.87 12.55
CA LEU A 148 3.40 0.51 13.05
C LEU A 148 2.67 -0.34 12.01
N LEU A 149 1.63 0.22 11.40
CA LEU A 149 0.85 -0.42 10.34
C LEU A 149 1.67 -0.70 9.08
N GLU A 150 2.60 0.20 8.72
CA GLU A 150 3.57 -0.05 7.64
C GLU A 150 4.45 -1.28 7.87
N LYS A 151 4.71 -1.63 9.14
CA LYS A 151 5.49 -2.80 9.55
C LYS A 151 4.62 -4.03 9.83
N GLN A 152 3.30 -3.95 9.61
CA GLN A 152 2.32 -4.97 10.00
C GLN A 152 2.30 -5.25 11.52
N GLU A 153 2.62 -4.26 12.34
CA GLU A 153 2.60 -4.33 13.82
C GLU A 153 1.21 -3.90 14.36
N THR A 154 0.14 -4.53 13.88
CA THR A 154 -1.25 -4.15 14.20
C THR A 154 -1.58 -4.27 15.68
N ASP A 155 -0.98 -5.25 16.37
CA ASP A 155 -1.22 -5.50 17.80
C ASP A 155 -0.68 -4.38 18.72
N ALA A 156 0.20 -3.53 18.20
CA ALA A 156 0.75 -2.38 18.92
C ALA A 156 -0.10 -1.10 18.74
N VAL A 157 -1.19 -1.16 17.96
CA VAL A 157 -2.06 -0.02 17.66
C VAL A 157 -3.32 -0.10 18.50
N ASP A 158 -3.78 1.06 19.00
CA ASP A 158 -5.04 1.18 19.72
C ASP A 158 -6.22 0.60 18.89
N PRO A 159 -7.03 -0.33 19.45
CA PRO A 159 -8.19 -0.91 18.77
C PRO A 159 -9.19 0.11 18.23
N GLU A 160 -9.39 1.25 18.91
CA GLU A 160 -10.28 2.32 18.43
C GLU A 160 -9.71 3.01 17.18
N VAL A 161 -8.39 3.21 17.14
CA VAL A 161 -7.70 3.73 15.95
C VAL A 161 -7.81 2.73 14.79
N LEU A 162 -7.61 1.44 15.05
CA LEU A 162 -7.81 0.40 14.04
C LEU A 162 -9.25 0.39 13.52
N ALA A 163 -10.25 0.49 14.41
CA ALA A 163 -11.66 0.54 14.02
C ALA A 163 -11.98 1.75 13.13
N ALA A 164 -11.48 2.93 13.48
CA ALA A 164 -11.63 4.14 12.67
C ALA A 164 -10.97 3.99 11.29
N LEU A 165 -9.74 3.45 11.22
CA LEU A 165 -9.05 3.24 9.94
C LEU A 165 -9.72 2.17 9.07
N ARG A 166 -10.35 1.15 9.66
CA ARG A 166 -11.18 0.18 8.93
C ARG A 166 -12.46 0.80 8.39
N ALA A 167 -13.12 1.67 9.17
CA ALA A 167 -14.32 2.38 8.73
C ALA A 167 -14.05 3.21 7.46
N GLU A 168 -12.88 3.84 7.39
CA GLU A 168 -12.41 4.60 6.22
C GLU A 168 -11.74 3.73 5.13
N ARG A 169 -11.76 2.40 5.28
CA ARG A 169 -11.16 1.43 4.34
C ARG A 169 -9.65 1.64 4.10
N LEU A 170 -8.97 2.32 5.02
CA LEU A 170 -7.52 2.53 4.99
C LEU A 170 -6.78 1.32 5.56
N LEU A 171 -7.42 0.64 6.51
CA LEU A 171 -7.06 -0.69 6.97
C LEU A 171 -8.06 -1.70 6.41
N LEU A 172 -7.58 -2.67 5.63
CA LEU A 172 -8.41 -3.72 5.03
C LEU A 172 -8.24 -5.01 5.81
N THR A 173 -9.28 -5.82 5.90
CA THR A 173 -9.22 -7.12 6.61
C THR A 173 -9.37 -8.27 5.62
N PHE A 174 -8.38 -9.17 5.58
CA PHE A 174 -8.36 -10.37 4.75
C PHE A 174 -8.19 -11.60 5.63
N GLY A 175 -9.18 -12.51 5.63
CA GLY A 175 -9.14 -13.73 6.45
C GLY A 175 -8.84 -13.51 7.94
N GLY A 176 -9.26 -12.37 8.50
CA GLY A 176 -9.02 -11.99 9.89
C GLY A 176 -7.70 -11.25 10.15
N LEU A 177 -6.85 -11.10 9.14
CA LEU A 177 -5.64 -10.30 9.24
C LEU A 177 -5.87 -8.90 8.66
N ASP A 178 -5.38 -7.88 9.36
CA ASP A 178 -5.43 -6.52 8.86
C ASP A 178 -4.24 -6.22 7.94
N TRP A 179 -4.48 -5.33 6.98
CA TRP A 179 -3.50 -4.92 6.01
C TRP A 179 -3.65 -3.43 5.69
N TRP A 180 -2.55 -2.69 5.85
CA TRP A 180 -2.47 -1.27 5.58
C TRP A 180 -2.48 -0.99 4.07
N ALA A 181 -3.52 -0.32 3.59
CA ALA A 181 -3.71 -0.11 2.15
C ALA A 181 -2.89 1.03 1.54
N PRO A 182 -2.81 2.24 2.14
CA PRO A 182 -2.03 3.34 1.59
C PRO A 182 -0.56 2.96 1.45
N TYR A 183 0.08 3.32 0.33
CA TYR A 183 1.54 3.29 0.25
C TYR A 183 2.16 4.64 0.59
N LEU A 184 3.33 4.60 1.21
CA LEU A 184 4.13 5.79 1.45
C LEU A 184 4.68 6.33 0.13
N MET A 185 4.33 7.58 -0.16
CA MET A 185 4.86 8.31 -1.30
C MET A 185 6.23 8.93 -0.94
N ASP A 186 7.32 8.29 -1.34
CA ASP A 186 8.70 8.80 -1.14
C ASP A 186 9.06 9.91 -2.15
N ARG A 187 8.58 9.75 -3.39
CA ARG A 187 8.89 10.64 -4.51
C ARG A 187 7.60 11.07 -5.17
N TRP A 188 7.34 12.38 -5.21
CA TRP A 188 6.23 12.89 -6.00
C TRP A 188 6.56 12.67 -7.49
N PRO A 189 5.71 11.96 -8.26
CA PRO A 189 5.99 11.64 -9.67
C PRO A 189 5.95 12.87 -10.59
N VAL A 190 5.66 14.05 -10.04
CA VAL A 190 5.72 15.34 -10.71
C VAL A 190 6.54 16.28 -9.80
N PRO A 191 7.35 17.20 -10.32
CA PRO A 191 7.79 18.32 -9.50
C PRO A 191 6.56 19.05 -8.95
N SER A 192 6.63 19.58 -7.74
CA SER A 192 5.67 20.56 -7.23
C SER A 192 5.83 21.89 -7.99
N MET A 193 5.50 21.88 -9.28
CA MET A 193 5.36 23.02 -10.18
C MET A 193 4.30 22.53 -11.20
N VAL A 194 3.08 23.04 -11.22
CA VAL A 194 2.74 24.42 -11.58
C VAL A 194 1.57 24.93 -10.72
N LEU A 195 1.66 26.21 -10.35
CA LEU A 195 0.64 27.07 -9.76
C LEU A 195 -0.68 27.09 -10.56
#